data_AF-A0A9E0DD06-F1
#
_entry.id   AF-A0A9E0DD06-F1
#
_cell.length_a   1.000
_cell.length_b   1.000
_cell.length_c   1.000
_cell.angle_alpha   90.00
_cell.angle_beta   90.00
_cell.angle_gamma   90.00
#
_symmetry.space_group_name_H-M   'P 1'
#
loop_
_entity.id
_entity.type
_entity.pdbx_description
1 polymer ?
#
loop_
_entity_poly.entity_id
_entity_poly.type
_entity_poly.pdbx_seq_one_letter_code
_entity_poly.pdbx_strand_id
1 'polypeptide(L)'
;MSDEVITCIQCGRSFVWSYSDQRSYKERKLETPRRCKACRIEHNHEIAERERVRGTQKQPKMFNDLPKTRKWFPMVFVFAMIGIAIILAIYLLLS
;
A
#
# COMPACT_ATOMS: atom_id res chain seq x y z
N MET A 1 36.98 -17.18 -22.23
CA MET A 1 35.53 -16.92 -22.25
C MET A 1 35.29 -15.88 -23.33
N SER A 2 34.43 -16.19 -24.28
CA SER A 2 34.13 -15.36 -25.45
C SER A 2 32.80 -14.63 -25.26
N ASP A 3 32.53 -13.66 -26.12
CA ASP A 3 31.21 -13.04 -26.21
C ASP A 3 30.17 -14.07 -26.64
N GLU A 4 28.99 -14.00 -26.05
CA GLU A 4 27.87 -14.90 -26.32
C GLU A 4 26.70 -14.11 -26.91
N VAL A 5 25.96 -14.70 -27.83
CA VAL A 5 24.76 -14.05 -28.41
C VAL A 5 23.52 -14.73 -27.86
N ILE A 6 22.69 -13.97 -27.16
CA ILE A 6 21.47 -14.48 -26.52
C ILE A 6 20.24 -13.80 -27.14
N THR A 7 19.17 -14.57 -27.32
CA THR A 7 17.90 -14.06 -27.85
C THR A 7 17.02 -13.52 -26.71
N CYS A 8 16.53 -12.29 -26.87
CA CYS A 8 15.63 -11.68 -25.90
C CYS A 8 14.23 -12.32 -25.95
N ILE A 9 13.72 -12.78 -24.81
CA ILE A 9 12.38 -13.37 -24.70
C ILE A 9 11.21 -12.40 -24.95
N GLN A 10 11.45 -11.08 -24.88
CA GLN A 10 10.39 -10.06 -24.98
C GLN A 10 10.27 -9.47 -26.37
N CYS A 11 11.40 -9.17 -27.04
CA CYS A 11 11.40 -8.59 -28.39
C CYS A 11 11.92 -9.52 -29.48
N GLY A 12 12.38 -10.74 -29.13
CA GLY A 12 12.92 -11.71 -30.08
C GLY A 12 14.28 -11.35 -30.69
N ARG A 13 14.87 -10.19 -30.37
CA ARG A 13 16.16 -9.76 -30.91
C ARG A 13 17.32 -10.47 -30.22
N SER A 14 18.29 -10.90 -31.02
CA SER A 14 19.60 -11.35 -30.55
C SER A 14 20.43 -10.15 -30.08
N PHE A 15 21.09 -10.28 -28.93
CA PHE A 15 22.01 -9.27 -28.41
C PHE A 15 23.30 -9.93 -27.92
N VAL A 16 24.40 -9.18 -27.99
CA VAL A 16 25.71 -9.62 -27.52
C VAL A 16 25.78 -9.47 -26.00
N TRP A 17 26.06 -10.59 -25.32
CA TRP A 17 26.43 -10.66 -23.92
C TRP A 17 27.95 -10.76 -23.83
N SER A 18 28.58 -9.60 -23.65
CA SER A 18 30.03 -9.47 -23.69
C SER A 18 30.71 -10.22 -22.55
N TYR A 19 31.96 -10.62 -22.74
CA TYR A 19 32.75 -11.22 -21.67
C TYR A 19 32.83 -10.33 -20.42
N SER A 20 32.91 -9.01 -20.60
CA SER A 20 32.90 -8.05 -19.49
C SER A 20 31.59 -8.12 -18.70
N ASP A 21 30.45 -8.20 -19.41
CA ASP A 21 29.14 -8.35 -18.76
C ASP A 21 29.02 -9.69 -18.04
N GLN A 22 29.48 -10.79 -18.67
CA GLN A 22 29.49 -12.12 -18.05
C GLN A 22 30.27 -12.10 -16.73
N ARG A 23 31.46 -11.48 -16.71
CA ARG A 23 32.28 -11.35 -15.51
C ARG A 23 31.57 -10.54 -14.42
N SER A 24 31.00 -9.38 -14.78
CA SER A 24 30.30 -8.53 -13.82
C SER A 24 29.08 -9.24 -13.22
N TYR A 25 28.36 -10.03 -14.01
CA TYR A 25 27.24 -10.84 -13.52
C TYR A 25 27.70 -11.94 -12.55
N LYS A 26 28.81 -12.63 -12.86
CA LYS A 26 29.39 -13.64 -11.96
C LYS A 26 29.85 -13.04 -10.63
N GLU A 27 30.55 -11.90 -10.66
CA GLU A 27 31.01 -11.19 -9.45
C GLU A 27 29.85 -10.74 -8.57
N ARG A 28 28.73 -10.33 -9.18
CA ARG A 28 27.51 -9.92 -8.47
C ARG A 28 26.59 -11.08 -8.11
N LYS A 29 26.97 -12.33 -8.40
CA LYS A 29 26.14 -13.53 -8.23
C LYS A 29 24.75 -13.40 -8.88
N LEU A 30 24.71 -12.77 -10.06
CA LEU A 30 23.48 -12.57 -10.85
C LEU A 30 23.30 -13.68 -11.88
N GLU A 31 22.04 -14.00 -12.18
CA GLU A 31 21.67 -14.93 -13.24
C GLU A 31 21.86 -14.33 -14.63
N THR A 32 22.09 -15.20 -15.61
CA THR A 32 22.19 -14.85 -17.03
C THR A 32 21.00 -14.01 -17.51
N PRO A 33 21.23 -12.90 -18.24
CA PRO A 33 20.16 -12.01 -18.64
C PRO A 33 19.24 -12.66 -19.68
N ARG A 34 17.95 -12.79 -19.36
CA ARG A 34 16.91 -13.26 -20.32
C ARG A 34 16.37 -12.16 -21.25
N ARG A 35 16.57 -10.89 -20.87
CA ARG A 35 16.09 -9.71 -21.62
C ARG A 35 17.23 -8.79 -22.00
N CYS A 36 17.15 -8.24 -23.21
CA CYS A 36 18.10 -7.23 -23.68
C CYS A 36 17.99 -5.94 -22.86
N LYS A 37 19.02 -5.09 -22.97
CA LYS A 37 19.11 -3.81 -22.23
C LYS A 37 17.90 -2.90 -22.51
N ALA A 38 17.47 -2.79 -23.76
CA ALA A 38 16.35 -1.95 -24.16
C ALA A 38 15.03 -2.39 -23.49
N CYS A 39 14.68 -3.67 -23.55
CA CYS A 39 13.46 -4.18 -22.91
C CYS A 39 13.48 -4.03 -21.38
N ARG A 40 14.66 -4.08 -20.76
CA ARG A 40 14.80 -3.86 -19.31
C ARG A 40 14.59 -2.41 -18.92
N ILE A 41 15.12 -1.48 -19.71
CA ILE A 41 14.91 -0.05 -19.53
C ILE A 41 13.43 0.28 -19.71
N GLU A 42 12.82 -0.19 -20.79
CA GLU A 42 11.39 0.03 -21.07
C GLU A 42 10.51 -0.45 -19.91
N HIS A 43 10.76 -1.67 -19.43
CA HIS A 43 10.03 -2.22 -18.30
C HIS A 43 10.20 -1.37 -17.03
N ASN A 44 11.41 -0.89 -16.75
CA ASN A 44 11.65 -0.02 -15.59
C ASN A 44 10.93 1.33 -15.72
N HIS A 45 10.88 1.91 -16.93
CA HIS A 45 10.12 3.13 -17.20
C HIS A 45 8.61 2.90 -17.01
N GLU A 46 8.10 1.79 -17.51
CA GLU A 46 6.69 1.41 -17.34
C GLU A 46 6.32 1.24 -15.86
N ILE A 47 7.15 0.56 -15.06
CA ILE A 47 6.92 0.41 -13.62
C ILE A 47 6.99 1.77 -12.92
N ALA A 48 7.99 2.59 -13.22
CA ALA A 48 8.12 3.92 -12.64
C ALA A 48 6.91 4.81 -12.98
N GLU A 49 6.40 4.74 -14.20
CA GLU A 49 5.23 5.49 -14.62
C GLU A 49 3.96 5.00 -13.92
N ARG A 50 3.75 3.68 -13.84
CA ARG A 50 2.64 3.10 -13.07
C ARG A 50 2.68 3.52 -11.60
N GLU A 51 3.87 3.61 -11.01
CA GLU A 51 4.05 4.08 -9.63
C GLU A 51 3.72 5.56 -9.48
N ARG A 52 4.12 6.42 -10.44
CA ARG A 52 3.73 7.83 -10.45
C ARG A 52 2.22 8.01 -10.52
N VAL A 53 1.57 7.33 -11.47
CA VAL A 53 0.10 7.36 -11.63
C VAL A 53 -0.58 6.87 -10.34
N ARG A 54 -0.12 5.75 -9.76
CA ARG A 54 -0.67 5.25 -8.48
C ARG A 54 -0.44 6.23 -7.32
N GLY A 55 0.70 6.92 -7.29
CA GLY A 55 1.02 7.95 -6.30
C GLY A 55 0.05 9.13 -6.36
N THR A 56 -0.34 9.56 -7.56
CA THR A 56 -1.35 10.61 -7.76
C THR A 56 -2.77 10.16 -7.38
N GLN A 57 -3.04 8.85 -7.39
CA GLN A 57 -4.35 8.27 -7.09
C GLN A 57 -4.46 7.67 -5.67
N LYS A 58 -3.52 7.94 -4.76
CA LYS A 58 -3.77 7.69 -3.35
C LYS A 58 -4.80 8.71 -2.87
N GLN A 59 -6.04 8.25 -2.67
CA GLN A 59 -7.00 9.02 -1.89
C GLN A 59 -6.34 9.47 -0.58
N PRO A 60 -6.48 10.74 -0.16
CA PRO A 60 -6.08 11.11 1.19
C PRO A 60 -6.89 10.24 2.15
N LYS A 61 -6.19 9.40 2.93
CA LYS A 61 -6.77 8.77 4.13
C LYS A 61 -6.98 9.88 5.15
N MET A 62 -8.00 10.71 4.97
CA MET A 62 -8.37 11.73 5.93
C MET A 62 -9.89 11.81 6.03
N PHE A 63 -10.49 10.72 6.48
CA PHE A 63 -11.82 10.72 7.13
C PHE A 63 -12.10 9.37 7.77
N ASN A 64 -11.28 8.93 8.74
CA ASN A 64 -11.82 8.00 9.73
C ASN A 64 -11.24 8.12 11.14
N ASP A 65 -10.50 9.19 11.42
CA ASP A 65 -10.28 9.66 12.78
C ASP A 65 -11.43 10.60 13.17
N LEU A 66 -12.68 10.12 13.04
CA LEU A 66 -13.66 10.62 13.99
C LEU A 66 -13.18 10.10 15.34
N PRO A 67 -12.92 10.97 16.34
CA PRO A 67 -12.78 10.48 17.69
C PRO A 67 -14.03 9.65 17.95
N LYS A 68 -13.86 8.36 18.26
CA LYS A 68 -14.96 7.49 18.65
C LYS A 68 -15.53 8.08 19.92
N THR A 69 -16.47 9.01 19.77
CA THR A 69 -17.05 9.77 20.85
C THR A 69 -17.62 8.75 21.81
N ARG A 70 -17.04 8.75 23.02
CA ARG A 70 -17.35 7.88 24.13
C ARG A 70 -18.87 7.81 24.27
N LYS A 71 -19.47 6.65 23.92
CA LYS A 71 -20.92 6.35 24.02
C LYS A 71 -21.45 6.36 25.48
N TRP A 72 -20.77 7.04 26.38
CA TRP A 72 -21.02 7.02 27.83
C TRP A 72 -21.82 8.24 28.31
N PHE A 73 -22.15 9.19 27.42
CA PHE A 73 -23.07 10.29 27.71
C PHE A 73 -24.56 9.89 27.85
N PRO A 74 -25.16 9.01 27.02
CA PRO A 74 -26.61 8.73 27.13
C PRO A 74 -26.98 7.97 28.40
N MET A 75 -26.11 7.10 28.93
CA MET A 75 -26.42 6.37 30.16
C MET A 75 -26.54 7.29 31.37
N VAL A 76 -25.65 8.28 31.53
CA VAL A 76 -25.69 9.22 32.68
C VAL A 76 -26.96 10.07 32.66
N PHE A 77 -27.39 10.52 31.47
CA PHE A 77 -28.66 11.24 31.30
C PHE A 77 -29.88 10.36 31.60
N VAL A 78 -29.86 9.10 31.17
CA VAL A 78 -30.97 8.16 31.45
C VAL A 78 -31.08 7.86 32.95
N PHE A 79 -29.97 7.61 33.65
CA PHE A 79 -30.01 7.39 35.10
C PHE A 79 -30.44 8.63 35.89
N ALA A 80 -30.02 9.84 35.46
CA ALA A 80 -30.46 11.08 36.08
C ALA A 80 -31.97 11.30 35.93
N MET A 81 -32.53 11.08 34.73
CA MET A 81 -33.97 11.26 34.48
C MET A 81 -34.82 10.22 35.22
N ILE A 82 -34.38 8.96 35.26
CA ILE A 82 -35.07 7.90 36.02
C ILE A 82 -35.04 8.22 37.52
N GLY A 83 -33.88 8.66 38.04
CA GLY A 83 -33.74 9.04 39.45
C GLY A 83 -34.68 10.18 39.86
N ILE A 84 -34.73 11.25 39.07
CA ILE A 84 -35.63 12.40 39.33
C ILE A 84 -37.10 11.96 39.32
N ALA A 85 -37.50 11.12 38.36
CA ALA A 85 -38.88 10.63 38.28
C ALA A 85 -39.27 9.76 39.48
N ILE A 86 -38.37 8.90 39.97
CA ILE A 86 -38.60 8.07 41.16
C ILE A 86 -38.74 8.95 42.41
N ILE A 87 -37.88 9.96 42.58
CA ILE A 87 -37.93 10.88 43.72
C ILE A 87 -39.27 11.65 43.73
N LEU A 88 -39.72 12.15 42.58
CA LEU A 88 -41.01 12.83 42.45
C LEU A 88 -42.19 11.91 42.75
N ALA A 89 -42.15 10.65 42.27
CA ALA A 89 -43.19 9.68 42.55
C ALA A 89 -43.29 9.32 44.05
N ILE A 90 -42.14 9.19 44.73
CA ILE A 90 -42.10 8.98 46.19
C ILE A 90 -42.69 10.19 46.92
N TYR A 91 -42.34 11.40 46.51
CA TYR A 91 -42.86 12.64 47.12
C TYR A 91 -44.38 12.77 46.95
N LEU A 92 -44.92 12.37 45.79
CA LEU A 92 -46.36 12.33 45.53
C LEU A 92 -47.09 11.22 46.28
N LEU A 93 -46.42 10.12 46.64
CA LEU A 93 -46.99 9.03 47.44
C LEU A 93 -46.98 9.32 48.95
N LEU A 94 -46.15 10.26 49.41
CA LEU A 94 -46.02 10.67 50.80
C LEU A 94 -46.82 11.94 51.16
N SER A 95 -47.47 12.58 50.18
CA SER A 95 -48.37 13.73 50.34
C SER A 95 -49.83 13.32 50.29
#